data_AF-A0A914PY23-F1
#
_entry.id   AF-A0A914PY23-F1
#
_cell.length_a   1.000
_cell.length_b   1.000
_cell.length_c   1.000
_cell.angle_alpha   90.00
_cell.angle_beta   90.00
_cell.angle_gamma   90.00
#
_symmetry.space_group_name_H-M   'P 1'
#
loop_
_entity.id
_entity.type
_entity.pdbx_description
1 polymer ?
#
loop_
_entity_poly.entity_id
_entity_poly.type
_entity_poly.pdbx_seq_one_letter_code
_entity_poly.pdbx_strand_id
1 'polypeptide(L)'
;MTVKIKCKRNLIFCISVEIIENVRTIQLLTREEYFLSKFTASVETLRSEDVKAAKLDAIVLAIAFASVYFCDFISNGVGIPLIYNGYVKSNGVYIAAMNVTMTSYAIQFASWSLIDILHAKPAAESLIPLIDESIDDDGFAADETKKGIEKRIDGKIEVRNVSFAYPARPDLKVANGLNLRADIAKTIALVGPSGGGKSTIIQLLERFYEPQGGNIVSFILLLI
;
A
#
# COMPACT_ATOMS: atom_id res chain seq x y z
N MET A 1 3.42 7.34 18.08
CA MET A 1 2.50 8.44 17.71
C MET A 1 2.12 8.39 16.23
N THR A 2 3.10 8.18 15.34
CA THR A 2 2.97 8.13 13.88
C THR A 2 1.94 7.10 13.36
N VAL A 3 1.84 5.91 13.98
CA VAL A 3 0.88 4.86 13.57
C VAL A 3 -0.58 5.27 13.80
N LYS A 4 -0.89 5.94 14.92
CA LYS A 4 -2.26 6.41 15.23
C LYS A 4 -2.70 7.52 14.28
N ILE A 5 -1.80 8.45 13.97
CA ILE A 5 -2.05 9.54 13.01
C ILE A 5 -2.26 8.96 11.60
N LYS A 6 -1.43 7.99 11.19
CA LYS A 6 -1.56 7.31 9.89
C LYS A 6 -2.90 6.57 9.76
N CYS A 7 -3.35 5.88 10.81
CA CYS A 7 -4.66 5.23 10.84
C CYS A 7 -5.82 6.22 10.67
N LYS A 8 -5.73 7.40 11.31
CA LYS A 8 -6.75 8.46 11.18
C LYS A 8 -6.76 9.13 9.82
N ARG A 9 -5.59 9.36 9.21
CA ARG A 9 -5.50 9.83 7.81
C ARG A 9 -6.13 8.82 6.85
N ASN A 10 -5.88 7.53 7.04
CA ASN A 10 -6.52 6.48 6.23
C ASN A 10 -8.04 6.47 6.43
N LEU A 11 -8.55 6.67 7.65
CA LEU A 11 -9.99 6.75 7.90
C LEU A 11 -10.64 7.91 7.13
N ILE A 12 -10.02 9.10 7.15
CA ILE A 12 -10.51 10.27 6.40
C ILE A 12 -10.50 9.96 4.90
N PHE A 13 -9.44 9.35 4.40
CA PHE A 13 -9.34 8.94 3.00
C PHE A 13 -10.45 7.96 2.60
N CYS A 14 -10.70 6.92 3.40
CA CYS A 14 -11.77 5.96 3.14
C CYS A 14 -13.15 6.64 3.11
N ILE A 15 -13.43 7.56 4.05
CA ILE A 15 -14.68 8.31 4.07
C ILE A 15 -14.82 9.19 2.80
N SER A 16 -13.74 9.84 2.37
CA SER A 16 -13.75 10.62 1.13
C SER A 16 -14.02 9.76 -0.11
N VAL A 17 -13.37 8.60 -0.21
CA VAL A 17 -13.59 7.65 -1.31
C VAL A 17 -15.04 7.16 -1.30
N GLU A 18 -15.57 6.77 -0.13
CA GLU A 18 -16.96 6.33 0.04
C GLU A 18 -17.96 7.39 -0.44
N ILE A 19 -17.70 8.67 -0.11
CA ILE A 19 -18.54 9.81 -0.53
C ILE A 19 -18.49 10.01 -2.04
N ILE A 20 -17.30 9.94 -2.64
CA ILE A 20 -17.11 10.17 -4.09
C ILE A 20 -17.74 9.04 -4.91
N GLU A 21 -17.50 7.79 -4.52
CA GLU A 21 -18.04 6.61 -5.21
C GLU A 21 -19.57 6.56 -5.13
N ASN A 22 -20.16 6.98 -4.00
CA ASN A 22 -21.60 6.87 -3.75
C ASN A 22 -22.33 8.21 -3.78
N VAL A 23 -21.79 9.23 -4.48
CA VAL A 23 -22.35 10.59 -4.48
C VAL A 23 -23.84 10.64 -4.85
N ARG A 24 -24.25 9.86 -5.87
CA ARG A 24 -25.65 9.78 -6.30
C ARG A 24 -26.54 9.16 -5.21
N THR A 25 -26.07 8.12 -4.55
CA THR A 25 -26.80 7.45 -3.46
C THR A 25 -26.97 8.38 -2.27
N ILE A 26 -25.95 9.16 -1.93
CA ILE A 26 -26.00 10.11 -0.82
C ILE A 26 -27.00 11.24 -1.11
N GLN A 27 -27.03 11.74 -2.34
CA GLN A 27 -27.99 12.75 -2.80
C GLN A 27 -29.42 12.21 -2.81
N LEU A 28 -29.62 10.98 -3.30
CA LEU A 28 -30.94 10.33 -3.28
C LEU A 28 -31.46 10.10 -1.86
N LEU A 29 -30.56 9.85 -0.91
CA LEU A 29 -30.90 9.68 0.51
C LEU A 29 -30.97 11.01 1.27
N THR A 30 -30.64 12.15 0.65
CA THR A 30 -30.56 13.48 1.29
C THR A 30 -29.73 13.45 2.59
N ARG A 31 -28.56 12.78 2.55
CA ARG A 31 -27.67 12.56 3.71
C ARG A 31 -26.34 13.33 3.60
N GLU A 32 -26.28 14.39 2.80
CA GLU A 32 -25.06 15.19 2.59
C GLU A 32 -24.53 15.77 3.91
N GLU A 33 -25.40 16.37 4.74
CA GLU A 33 -24.99 16.95 6.02
C GLU A 33 -24.42 15.92 7.00
N TYR A 34 -24.94 14.69 6.97
CA TYR A 34 -24.44 13.60 7.81
C TYR A 34 -23.00 13.23 7.43
N PHE A 35 -22.72 13.07 6.13
CA PHE A 35 -21.37 12.76 5.67
C PHE A 35 -20.41 13.95 5.86
N LEU A 36 -20.89 15.18 5.65
CA LEU A 36 -20.11 16.40 5.87
C LEU A 36 -19.71 16.56 7.34
N SER A 37 -20.65 16.36 8.28
CA SER A 37 -20.37 16.43 9.71
C SER A 37 -19.44 15.29 10.17
N LYS A 38 -19.64 14.06 9.68
CA LYS A 38 -18.75 12.91 9.94
C LYS A 38 -17.32 13.17 9.45
N PHE A 39 -17.17 13.73 8.24
CA PHE A 39 -15.88 14.11 7.68
C PHE A 39 -15.21 15.21 8.51
N THR A 40 -15.95 16.28 8.81
CA THR A 40 -15.45 17.42 9.60
C THR A 40 -15.00 16.99 11.00
N ALA A 41 -15.76 16.14 11.68
CA ALA A 41 -15.39 15.59 13.00
C ALA A 41 -14.09 14.76 12.94
N SER A 42 -13.91 13.98 11.86
CA SER A 42 -12.70 13.18 11.64
C SER A 42 -11.47 14.07 11.39
N VAL A 43 -11.64 15.13 10.60
CA VAL A 43 -10.59 16.13 10.32
C VAL A 43 -10.20 16.90 11.57
N GLU A 44 -11.16 17.37 12.38
CA GLU A 44 -10.86 18.13 13.60
C GLU A 44 -10.11 17.27 14.63
N THR A 45 -10.48 16.00 14.74
CA THR A 45 -9.78 15.04 15.59
C THR A 45 -8.31 14.90 15.16
N LEU A 46 -8.05 14.76 13.86
CA LEU A 46 -6.70 14.69 13.30
C LEU A 46 -5.93 15.99 13.55
N ARG A 47 -6.55 17.15 13.26
CA ARG A 47 -5.97 18.48 13.47
C ARG A 47 -5.47 18.66 14.91
N SER A 48 -6.27 18.27 15.90
CA SER A 48 -5.91 18.40 17.31
C SER A 48 -4.67 17.58 17.70
N GLU A 49 -4.45 16.44 17.04
CA GLU A 49 -3.27 15.59 17.26
C GLU A 49 -2.05 16.10 16.49
N ASP A 50 -2.24 16.55 15.25
CA ASP A 50 -1.19 17.14 14.43
C ASP A 50 -0.64 18.41 15.08
N VAL A 51 -1.49 19.26 15.70
CA VAL A 51 -1.03 20.43 16.45
C VAL A 51 -0.19 20.04 17.66
N LYS A 52 -0.51 18.93 18.35
CA LYS A 52 0.30 18.43 19.47
C LYS A 52 1.65 17.90 18.98
N ALA A 53 1.66 17.18 17.85
CA ALA A 53 2.89 16.70 17.21
C ALA A 53 3.77 17.88 16.78
N ALA A 54 3.19 18.87 16.09
CA ALA A 54 3.89 20.05 15.61
C ALA A 54 4.55 20.86 16.74
N LYS A 55 3.93 20.93 17.91
CA LYS A 55 4.54 21.56 19.10
C LYS A 55 5.78 20.80 19.57
N LEU A 56 5.73 19.46 19.57
CA LEU A 56 6.90 18.65 19.92
C LEU A 56 8.01 18.83 18.89
N ASP A 57 7.68 18.80 17.60
CA ASP A 57 8.65 19.02 16.52
C ASP A 57 9.30 20.42 16.61
N ALA A 58 8.52 21.46 16.92
CA ALA A 58 9.04 22.80 17.14
C ALA A 58 10.02 22.88 18.33
N ILE A 59 9.73 22.18 19.43
CA ILE A 59 10.64 22.10 20.59
C ILE A 59 11.93 21.38 20.20
N VAL A 60 11.84 20.26 19.48
CA VAL A 60 13.01 19.50 19.01
C VAL A 60 13.87 20.37 18.09
N LEU A 61 13.25 21.10 17.16
CA LEU A 61 13.95 22.02 16.25
C LEU A 61 14.65 23.16 17.03
N ALA A 62 13.97 23.74 18.03
CA ALA A 62 14.54 24.79 18.86
C ALA A 62 15.77 24.29 19.64
N ILE A 63 15.69 23.09 20.22
CA ILE A 63 16.82 22.45 20.92
C ILE A 63 17.97 22.17 19.93
N ALA A 64 17.68 21.70 18.73
CA ALA A 64 18.69 21.44 17.70
C ALA A 64 19.46 22.72 17.33
N PHE A 65 18.77 23.83 17.07
CA PHE A 65 19.44 25.12 16.80
C PHE A 65 20.19 25.66 18.03
N ALA A 66 19.58 25.57 19.22
CA ALA A 66 20.23 25.99 20.46
C ALA A 66 21.55 25.24 20.69
N SER A 67 21.61 23.94 20.37
CA SER A 67 22.83 23.14 20.52
C SER A 67 23.98 23.63 19.64
N VAL A 68 23.69 24.08 18.41
CA VAL A 68 24.71 24.62 17.48
C VAL A 68 25.25 25.95 18.01
N TYR A 69 24.37 26.86 18.42
CA TYR A 69 24.80 28.13 19.02
C TYR A 69 25.53 27.94 20.35
N PHE A 70 25.17 26.92 21.12
CA PHE A 70 25.86 26.60 22.37
C PHE A 70 27.29 26.06 22.11
N CYS A 71 27.47 25.23 21.08
CA CYS A 71 28.80 24.78 20.66
C CYS A 71 29.66 25.96 20.20
N ASP A 72 29.08 26.89 19.43
CA ASP A 72 29.78 28.11 19.00
C ASP A 72 30.12 29.03 20.18
N PHE A 73 29.22 29.17 21.16
CA PHE A 73 29.47 29.89 22.40
C PHE A 73 30.65 29.30 23.18
N ILE A 74 30.72 27.98 23.34
CA ILE A 74 31.85 27.31 24.02
C ILE A 74 33.15 27.51 23.23
N SER A 75 33.10 27.32 21.91
CA SER A 75 34.25 27.49 21.02
C SER A 75 34.86 28.89 21.15
N ASN A 76 34.03 29.93 21.08
CA ASN A 76 34.48 31.32 21.24
C ASN A 76 34.86 31.66 22.69
N GLY A 77 34.14 31.10 23.67
CA GLY A 77 34.43 31.30 25.10
C GLY A 77 35.79 30.77 25.53
N VAL A 78 36.28 29.69 24.91
CA VAL A 78 37.65 29.20 25.08
C VAL A 78 38.61 29.96 24.15
N GLY A 79 38.20 30.23 22.91
CA GLY A 79 39.03 30.88 21.90
C GLY A 79 39.51 32.28 22.27
N ILE A 80 38.64 33.12 22.83
CA ILE A 80 38.95 34.53 23.15
C ILE A 80 40.04 34.63 24.24
N PRO A 81 39.94 33.96 25.40
CA PRO A 81 41.02 33.96 26.40
C PRO A 81 42.37 33.41 25.89
N LEU A 82 42.37 32.44 24.97
CA LEU A 82 43.61 31.92 24.37
C LEU A 82 44.33 32.98 23.52
N ILE A 83 43.58 33.85 22.85
CA ILE A 83 44.13 34.98 22.09
C ILE A 83 44.72 36.02 23.04
N TYR A 84 43.99 36.39 24.11
CA TYR A 84 44.45 37.38 25.08
C TYR A 84 45.74 36.96 25.81
N ASN A 85 45.88 35.67 26.12
CA ASN A 85 47.08 35.12 26.75
C ASN A 85 48.25 34.89 25.76
N GLY A 86 48.05 35.14 24.46
CA GLY A 86 49.10 35.03 23.45
C GLY A 86 49.48 33.61 23.03
N TYR A 87 48.74 32.58 23.47
CA TYR A 87 49.02 31.18 23.11
C TYR A 87 48.75 30.88 21.64
N VAL A 88 47.75 31.53 21.03
CA VAL A 88 47.29 31.23 19.66
C VAL A 88 47.01 32.54 18.90
N LYS A 89 47.39 32.59 17.62
CA LYS A 89 47.05 33.72 16.73
C LYS A 89 45.55 33.73 16.42
N SER A 90 44.98 34.93 16.30
CA SER A 90 43.54 35.14 15.97
C SER A 90 43.05 34.30 14.79
N ASN A 91 43.85 34.18 13.71
CA ASN A 91 43.49 33.38 12.54
C ASN A 91 43.26 31.88 12.86
N GLY A 92 44.04 31.30 13.78
CA GLY A 92 43.91 29.88 14.13
C GLY A 92 42.60 29.58 14.87
N VAL A 93 42.20 30.48 15.78
CA VAL A 93 40.92 30.37 16.52
C VAL A 93 39.73 30.59 15.58
N TYR A 94 39.82 31.55 14.65
CA TYR A 94 38.77 31.79 13.66
C TYR A 94 38.54 30.56 12.75
N ILE A 95 39.62 29.96 12.23
CA ILE A 95 39.53 28.75 11.41
C ILE A 95 38.92 27.60 12.22
N ALA A 96 39.32 27.42 13.48
CA ALA A 96 38.76 26.39 14.34
C ALA A 96 37.26 26.60 14.59
N ALA A 97 36.83 27.83 14.90
CA ALA A 97 35.42 28.17 15.13
C ALA A 97 34.56 27.94 13.87
N MET A 98 35.03 28.37 12.69
CA MET A 98 34.32 28.13 11.43
C MET A 98 34.16 26.64 11.12
N ASN A 99 35.20 25.83 11.37
CA ASN A 99 35.12 24.38 11.17
C ASN A 99 34.11 23.71 12.12
N VAL A 100 34.10 24.09 13.40
CA VAL A 100 33.13 23.57 14.39
C VAL A 100 31.70 23.89 13.96
N THR A 101 31.46 25.13 13.54
CA THR A 101 30.12 25.58 13.10
C THR A 101 29.68 24.87 11.82
N MET A 102 30.55 24.78 10.81
CA MET A 102 30.23 24.06 9.57
C MET A 102 30.00 22.56 9.80
N THR A 103 30.79 21.91 10.65
CA THR A 103 30.61 20.49 10.99
C THR A 103 29.29 20.26 11.72
N SER A 104 28.92 21.16 12.63
CA SER A 104 27.65 21.08 13.37
C SER A 104 26.45 21.19 12.44
N TYR A 105 26.48 22.12 11.47
CA TYR A 105 25.44 22.21 10.45
C TYR A 105 25.41 20.98 9.53
N ALA A 106 26.56 20.44 9.12
CA ALA A 106 26.62 19.23 8.31
C ALA A 106 25.95 18.03 9.01
N ILE A 107 26.20 17.85 10.31
CA ILE A 107 25.54 16.82 11.14
C ILE A 107 24.03 17.05 11.21
N GLN A 108 23.59 18.30 11.36
CA GLN A 108 22.16 18.66 11.42
C GLN A 108 21.44 18.31 10.11
N PHE A 109 22.02 18.64 8.95
CA PHE A 109 21.45 18.29 7.65
C PHE A 109 21.45 16.77 7.42
N ALA A 110 22.54 16.07 7.78
CA ALA A 110 22.59 14.61 7.68
C ALA A 110 21.52 13.93 8.55
N SER A 111 21.26 14.46 9.76
CA SER A 111 20.22 13.93 10.66
C SER A 111 18.82 13.99 10.05
N TRP A 112 18.52 15.01 9.24
CA TRP A 112 17.21 15.13 8.59
C TRP A 112 17.00 14.01 7.56
N SER A 113 18.03 13.68 6.79
CA SER A 113 17.99 12.60 5.78
C SER A 113 17.83 11.20 6.39
N LEU A 114 18.31 10.96 7.62
CA LEU A 114 18.16 9.68 8.30
C LEU A 114 16.69 9.35 8.59
N ILE A 115 15.87 10.36 8.89
CA ILE A 115 14.43 10.17 9.17
C ILE A 115 13.70 9.67 7.92
N ASP A 116 14.06 10.18 6.75
CA ASP A 116 13.44 9.76 5.48
C ASP A 116 13.76 8.31 5.15
N ILE A 117 15.01 7.88 5.37
CA ILE A 117 15.43 6.49 5.18
C ILE A 117 14.65 5.55 6.12
N LEU A 118 14.46 5.96 7.38
CA LEU A 118 13.68 5.20 8.36
C LEU A 118 12.21 5.06 7.95
N HIS A 119 11.63 6.06 7.28
CA HIS A 119 10.27 5.99 6.73
C HIS A 119 10.18 5.20 5.42
N ALA A 120 11.22 5.24 4.58
CA ALA A 120 11.25 4.54 3.29
C ALA A 120 11.33 3.01 3.47
N LYS A 121 12.08 2.53 4.46
CA LYS A 121 12.26 1.09 4.72
C LYS A 121 10.94 0.29 4.85
N PRO A 122 10.00 0.64 5.76
CA PRO A 122 8.75 -0.11 5.89
C PRO A 122 7.83 -0.01 4.66
N ALA A 123 7.93 1.08 3.88
CA ALA A 123 7.21 1.19 2.62
C ALA A 123 7.78 0.21 1.57
N ALA A 124 9.09 0.13 1.46
CA ALA A 124 9.76 -0.84 0.60
C ALA A 124 9.45 -2.28 1.03
N GLU A 125 9.50 -2.59 2.33
CA GLU A 125 9.15 -3.92 2.87
C GLU A 125 7.71 -4.36 2.54
N SER A 126 6.78 -3.42 2.35
CA SER A 126 5.41 -3.75 1.92
C SER A 126 5.25 -3.96 0.42
N LEU A 127 6.15 -3.39 -0.39
CA LEU A 127 6.10 -3.46 -1.85
C LEU A 127 6.94 -4.61 -2.40
N ILE A 128 8.08 -4.91 -1.77
CA ILE A 128 9.00 -5.97 -2.20
C ILE A 128 8.27 -7.32 -2.35
N PRO A 129 7.44 -7.78 -1.39
CA PRO A 129 6.71 -9.04 -1.55
C PRO A 129 5.75 -9.06 -2.73
N LEU A 130 5.16 -7.92 -3.10
CA LEU A 130 4.25 -7.82 -4.25
C LEU A 130 5.00 -7.83 -5.60
N ILE A 131 6.27 -7.42 -5.60
CA ILE A 131 7.15 -7.45 -6.76
C ILE A 131 7.79 -8.84 -6.90
N ASP A 132 8.19 -9.43 -5.77
CA ASP A 132 8.83 -10.75 -5.69
C ASP A 132 7.82 -11.90 -5.70
N GLU A 133 6.51 -11.60 -5.63
CA GLU A 133 5.45 -12.58 -5.86
C GLU A 133 5.56 -13.06 -7.32
N SER A 134 6.25 -14.18 -7.50
CA SER A 134 6.18 -14.94 -8.74
C SER A 134 4.71 -15.27 -8.97
N ILE A 135 4.18 -14.82 -10.11
CA ILE A 135 2.93 -15.35 -10.63
C ILE A 135 3.18 -16.86 -10.74
N ASP A 136 2.55 -17.67 -9.87
CA ASP A 136 2.55 -19.11 -10.06
C ASP A 136 2.16 -19.35 -11.53
N ASP A 137 3.06 -20.02 -12.24
CA ASP A 137 3.31 -19.99 -13.69
C ASP A 137 2.20 -20.64 -14.54
N ASP A 138 0.94 -20.55 -14.08
CA ASP A 138 -0.19 -21.30 -14.64
C ASP A 138 -1.13 -20.40 -15.48
N GLY A 139 -1.01 -19.07 -15.36
CA GLY A 139 -1.93 -18.10 -15.99
C GLY A 139 -1.32 -17.21 -17.07
N PHE A 140 -0.02 -16.94 -17.01
CA PHE A 140 0.68 -16.04 -17.96
C PHE A 140 2.12 -16.50 -18.23
N ALA A 141 2.38 -17.81 -18.14
CA ALA A 141 3.56 -18.36 -18.77
C ALA A 141 3.45 -18.08 -20.27
N ALA A 142 4.08 -16.98 -20.71
CA ALA A 142 4.59 -16.86 -22.06
C ALA A 142 5.68 -17.93 -22.20
N ASP A 143 5.24 -19.19 -22.21
CA ASP A 143 6.07 -20.33 -22.46
C ASP A 143 6.66 -20.09 -23.85
N GLU A 144 7.97 -19.84 -23.89
CA GLU A 144 8.74 -19.68 -25.12
C GLU A 144 8.68 -20.95 -25.99
N THR A 145 8.00 -22.01 -25.54
CA THR A 145 7.46 -23.04 -26.42
C THR A 145 6.19 -22.57 -27.14
N LYS A 146 6.41 -21.71 -28.14
CA LYS A 146 5.61 -21.67 -29.37
C LYS A 146 5.60 -23.04 -30.05
N LYS A 147 4.89 -24.02 -29.49
CA LYS A 147 4.13 -24.95 -30.31
C LYS A 147 2.79 -24.26 -30.50
N GLY A 148 2.62 -23.64 -31.66
CA GLY A 148 1.30 -23.32 -32.18
C GLY A 148 0.50 -24.62 -32.19
N ILE A 149 -0.21 -24.88 -31.11
CA ILE A 149 -1.19 -25.95 -31.09
C ILE A 149 -2.41 -25.31 -31.75
N GLU A 150 -2.47 -25.41 -33.08
CA GLU A 150 -3.74 -25.42 -33.81
C GLU A 150 -4.56 -26.64 -33.35
N LYS A 151 -4.95 -26.67 -32.08
CA LYS A 151 -5.99 -27.58 -31.63
C LYS A 151 -7.27 -26.94 -32.11
N ARG A 152 -7.90 -27.58 -33.10
CA ARG A 152 -9.30 -27.28 -33.42
C ARG A 152 -10.09 -27.35 -32.11
N ILE A 153 -10.64 -26.21 -31.73
CA ILE A 153 -11.54 -26.09 -30.60
C ILE A 153 -12.89 -26.59 -31.10
N ASP A 154 -13.24 -27.80 -30.73
CA ASP A 154 -14.53 -28.39 -31.11
C ASP A 154 -15.71 -27.73 -30.33
N GLY A 155 -15.43 -26.91 -29.32
CA GLY A 155 -16.46 -26.19 -28.55
C GLY A 155 -17.24 -27.07 -27.58
N LYS A 156 -16.78 -28.29 -27.33
CA LYS A 156 -17.34 -29.19 -26.30
C LYS A 156 -16.80 -28.83 -24.92
N ILE A 157 -17.69 -28.70 -23.95
CA ILE A 157 -17.37 -28.38 -22.55
C ILE A 157 -17.85 -29.53 -21.67
N GLU A 158 -16.98 -30.04 -20.79
CA GLU A 158 -17.34 -31.07 -19.83
C GLU A 158 -16.78 -30.77 -18.44
N VAL A 159 -17.66 -30.54 -17.48
CA VAL A 159 -17.36 -30.34 -16.06
C VAL A 159 -17.60 -31.66 -15.35
N ARG A 160 -16.59 -32.20 -14.68
CA ARG A 160 -16.65 -33.51 -14.00
C ARG A 160 -16.34 -33.38 -12.52
N ASN A 161 -17.34 -33.69 -11.70
CA ASN A 161 -17.27 -33.75 -10.24
C ASN A 161 -16.62 -32.51 -9.60
N VAL A 162 -16.90 -31.32 -10.14
CA VAL A 162 -16.21 -30.10 -9.71
C VAL A 162 -16.69 -29.66 -8.33
N SER A 163 -15.72 -29.41 -7.46
CA SER A 163 -15.90 -28.88 -6.12
C SER A 163 -15.16 -27.56 -5.97
N PHE A 164 -15.84 -26.53 -5.50
CA PHE A 164 -15.27 -25.18 -5.42
C PHE A 164 -15.86 -24.36 -4.27
N ALA A 165 -14.99 -23.60 -3.61
CA ALA A 165 -15.33 -22.55 -2.66
C ALA A 165 -14.48 -21.31 -2.97
N TYR A 166 -15.05 -20.11 -2.84
CA TYR A 166 -14.29 -18.88 -3.06
C TYR A 166 -13.20 -18.73 -1.98
N PRO A 167 -11.98 -18.26 -2.33
CA PRO A 167 -10.91 -18.05 -1.35
C PRO A 167 -11.30 -17.13 -0.19
N ALA A 168 -12.15 -16.13 -0.45
CA ALA A 168 -12.67 -15.22 0.57
C ALA A 168 -13.64 -15.87 1.56
N ARG A 169 -14.20 -17.04 1.23
CA ARG A 169 -15.18 -17.80 2.04
C ARG A 169 -14.96 -19.31 1.85
N PRO A 170 -13.85 -19.87 2.36
CA PRO A 170 -13.49 -21.27 2.11
C PRO A 170 -14.49 -22.27 2.71
N ASP A 171 -15.21 -21.88 3.77
CA ASP A 171 -16.19 -22.74 4.45
C ASP A 171 -17.47 -22.98 3.63
N LEU A 172 -17.75 -22.11 2.64
CA LEU A 172 -18.96 -22.17 1.84
C LEU A 172 -18.64 -22.74 0.45
N LYS A 173 -18.87 -24.05 0.29
CA LYS A 173 -18.79 -24.71 -1.02
C LYS A 173 -19.93 -24.24 -1.91
N VAL A 174 -19.59 -23.62 -3.04
CA VAL A 174 -20.52 -23.16 -4.08
C VAL A 174 -20.83 -24.28 -5.07
N ALA A 175 -19.84 -25.13 -5.35
CA ALA A 175 -20.01 -26.35 -6.13
C ALA A 175 -19.57 -27.57 -5.29
N ASN A 176 -20.37 -28.63 -5.30
CA ASN A 176 -20.09 -29.88 -4.60
C ASN A 176 -20.41 -31.07 -5.51
N GLY A 177 -19.41 -31.52 -6.27
CA GLY A 177 -19.57 -32.60 -7.24
C GLY A 177 -20.41 -32.24 -8.47
N LEU A 178 -20.26 -31.01 -8.98
CA LEU A 178 -21.00 -30.54 -10.15
C LEU A 178 -20.57 -31.30 -11.42
N ASN A 179 -21.56 -31.81 -12.16
CA ASN A 179 -21.36 -32.43 -13.46
C ASN A 179 -22.20 -31.69 -14.52
N LEU A 180 -21.55 -31.19 -15.58
CA LEU A 180 -22.20 -30.47 -16.68
C LEU A 180 -21.55 -30.89 -17.99
N ARG A 181 -22.34 -31.07 -19.04
CA ARG A 181 -21.83 -31.36 -20.38
C ARG A 181 -22.55 -30.49 -21.40
N ALA A 182 -21.79 -29.68 -22.13
CA ALA A 182 -22.24 -28.94 -23.30
C ALA A 182 -21.68 -29.58 -24.57
N ASP A 183 -22.56 -30.05 -25.44
CA ASP A 183 -22.16 -30.52 -26.76
C ASP A 183 -21.98 -29.34 -27.72
N ILE A 184 -21.25 -29.61 -28.80
CA ILE A 184 -20.94 -28.66 -29.87
C ILE A 184 -22.21 -28.02 -30.43
N ALA A 185 -22.17 -26.71 -30.66
CA ALA A 185 -23.25 -25.91 -31.24
C ALA A 185 -24.59 -25.98 -30.49
N LYS A 186 -24.59 -26.40 -29.21
CA LYS A 186 -25.77 -26.34 -28.34
C LYS A 186 -25.66 -25.21 -27.34
N THR A 187 -26.78 -24.51 -27.13
CA THR A 187 -26.91 -23.52 -26.07
C THR A 187 -27.42 -24.20 -24.81
N ILE A 188 -26.70 -24.03 -23.69
CA ILE A 188 -27.15 -24.45 -22.37
C ILE A 188 -27.58 -23.22 -21.58
N ALA A 189 -28.75 -23.29 -20.97
CA ALA A 189 -29.21 -22.31 -19.99
C ALA A 189 -28.98 -22.83 -18.57
N LEU A 190 -28.24 -22.07 -17.76
CA LEU A 190 -28.09 -22.31 -16.34
C LEU A 190 -29.21 -21.59 -15.58
N VAL A 191 -30.14 -22.34 -14.99
CA VAL A 191 -31.27 -21.80 -14.23
C VAL A 191 -31.22 -22.26 -12.77
N GLY A 192 -31.70 -21.42 -11.86
CA GLY A 192 -31.74 -21.76 -10.44
C GLY A 192 -31.88 -20.52 -9.55
N PRO A 193 -32.05 -20.70 -8.23
CA PRO A 193 -32.24 -19.61 -7.27
C PRO A 193 -31.01 -18.68 -7.19
N SER A 194 -31.22 -17.45 -6.71
CA SER A 194 -30.11 -16.52 -6.45
C SER A 194 -29.08 -17.17 -5.50
N GLY A 195 -27.79 -17.03 -5.80
CA GLY A 195 -26.71 -17.67 -5.02
C GLY A 195 -26.42 -19.14 -5.36
N GLY A 196 -27.15 -19.77 -6.28
CA GLY A 196 -26.92 -21.18 -6.66
C GLY A 196 -25.67 -21.47 -7.51
N GLY A 197 -24.66 -20.59 -7.53
CA GLY A 197 -23.38 -20.84 -8.21
C GLY A 197 -23.36 -20.71 -9.74
N LYS A 198 -24.43 -20.23 -10.38
CA LYS A 198 -24.50 -20.06 -11.85
C LYS A 198 -23.37 -19.20 -12.43
N SER A 199 -23.18 -17.99 -11.88
CA SER A 199 -22.09 -17.09 -12.30
C SER A 199 -20.72 -17.66 -11.95
N THR A 200 -20.62 -18.44 -10.88
CA THR A 200 -19.38 -19.11 -10.46
C THR A 200 -18.94 -20.16 -11.48
N ILE A 201 -19.88 -20.90 -12.09
CA ILE A 201 -19.57 -21.85 -13.17
C ILE A 201 -18.95 -21.12 -14.38
N ILE A 202 -19.46 -19.94 -14.72
CA ILE A 202 -18.91 -19.12 -15.81
C ILE A 202 -17.48 -18.67 -15.45
N GLN A 203 -17.26 -18.18 -14.24
CA GLN A 203 -15.92 -17.76 -13.77
C GLN A 203 -14.90 -18.91 -13.73
N LEU A 204 -15.36 -20.14 -13.43
CA LEU A 204 -14.54 -21.34 -13.48
C LEU A 204 -14.22 -21.77 -14.93
N LEU A 205 -15.15 -21.58 -15.87
CA LEU A 205 -14.92 -21.82 -17.30
C LEU A 205 -13.98 -20.79 -17.93
N GLU A 206 -14.04 -19.54 -17.45
CA GLU A 206 -13.11 -18.46 -17.80
C GLU A 206 -11.76 -18.59 -17.09
N ARG A 207 -11.60 -19.61 -16.24
CA ARG A 207 -10.37 -19.90 -15.48
C ARG A 207 -9.90 -18.76 -14.57
N PHE A 208 -10.81 -17.89 -14.12
CA PHE A 208 -10.52 -16.90 -13.06
C PHE A 208 -10.27 -17.56 -11.70
N TYR A 209 -10.72 -18.80 -11.53
CA TYR A 209 -10.45 -19.61 -10.35
C TYR A 209 -10.19 -21.06 -10.78
N GLU A 210 -9.31 -21.74 -10.07
CA GLU A 210 -9.09 -23.19 -10.22
C GLU A 210 -10.03 -23.96 -9.27
N PRO A 211 -10.62 -25.09 -9.72
CA PRO A 211 -11.45 -25.93 -8.87
C PRO A 211 -10.61 -26.65 -7.80
N GLN A 212 -11.15 -26.80 -6.59
CA GLN A 212 -10.49 -27.50 -5.49
C GLN A 212 -10.53 -29.04 -5.64
N GLY A 213 -11.39 -29.53 -6.53
CA GLY A 213 -11.49 -30.94 -6.88
C GLY A 213 -12.37 -31.14 -8.11
N GLY A 214 -12.17 -32.27 -8.81
CA GLY A 214 -12.77 -32.51 -10.12
C GLY A 214 -11.99 -31.83 -11.24
N ASN A 215 -12.48 -31.99 -12.48
CA ASN A 215 -11.80 -31.47 -13.67
C ASN A 215 -12.80 -30.77 -14.59
N ILE A 216 -12.38 -29.63 -15.15
CA ILE A 216 -13.08 -28.94 -16.25
C ILE A 216 -12.32 -29.28 -17.53
N VAL A 217 -12.88 -30.21 -18.30
CA VAL A 217 -12.37 -30.55 -19.63
C VAL A 217 -13.05 -29.60 -20.61
N SER A 218 -12.46 -28.42 -20.72
CA SER A 218 -12.82 -27.43 -21.72
C SER A 218 -11.79 -27.49 -22.83
N PHE A 219 -12.22 -27.71 -24.07
CA PHE A 219 -11.35 -27.49 -25.24
C PHE A 219 -11.37 -26.02 -25.67
N ILE A 220 -11.92 -25.13 -24.84
CA ILE A 220 -12.00 -23.69 -25.09
C ILE A 220 -10.78 -23.00 -24.48
N LEU A 221 -10.10 -22.23 -25.34
CA LEU A 221 -9.13 -21.18 -25.04
C LEU A 221 -7.89 -21.59 -24.23
N LEU A 222 -6.83 -21.92 -24.97
CA LEU A 222 -5.43 -21.73 -24.55
C LEU A 222 -4.90 -20.46 -25.26
N LEU A 223 -5.68 -19.37 -25.21
CA LEU A 223 -5.40 -18.13 -25.93
C LEU A 223 -6.02 -16.94 -25.21
N ILE A 224 -5.47 -16.60 -24.04
CA ILE A 224 -5.25 -15.22 -23.60
C ILE A 224 -3.89 -15.23 -22.91
#